data_AF-B0TUK9-F1
#
_entry.id   AF-B0TUK9-F1
#
_cell.length_a   1.000
_cell.length_b   1.000
_cell.length_c   1.000
_cell.angle_alpha   90.00
_cell.angle_beta   90.00
_cell.angle_gamma   90.00
#
_symmetry.space_group_name_H-M   'P 1'
#
loop_
_entity.id
_entity.type
_entity.pdbx_description
1 polymer ?
#
loop_
_entity_poly.entity_id
_entity_poly.type
_entity_poly.pdbx_seq_one_letter_code
_entity_poly.pdbx_strand_id
1 'polypeptide(L)'
;MDFYRDLFTSVGWFIPSHSTMGYISSIAKEIKDSKQPNIEPFLKGLYSSINQAAMVTERYPVVPHICDYKDIISESIEAHFLGLNYAAVTTLMPVVEGVSNQLVEEWDIERKFSNGKNKGTRTLFSDLAKKCREYVIDNELGAVGEIVPALEAFEHYLKNNFYISSTKYTFEDKTNRHGILHGSFKDVDYGVPMNFYKTIGAVEFLCFIISLKEPISFGAPTPTEKSYQLATYYDSCTANRLLRHKILG
;
A
#
# COMPACT_ATOMS: atom_id res chain seq x y z
N MET A 1 6.95 -1.84 -19.89
CA MET A 1 6.38 -1.95 -18.53
C MET A 1 5.09 -1.13 -18.37
N ASP A 2 4.79 -0.21 -19.27
CA ASP A 2 3.49 0.49 -19.37
C ASP A 2 2.30 -0.47 -19.42
N PHE A 3 2.46 -1.62 -20.08
CA PHE A 3 1.51 -2.72 -20.05
C PHE A 3 1.16 -3.19 -18.62
N TYR A 4 2.15 -3.30 -17.73
CA TYR A 4 1.91 -3.70 -16.34
C TYR A 4 1.20 -2.59 -15.57
N ARG A 5 1.59 -1.32 -15.76
CA ARG A 5 0.88 -0.18 -15.16
C ARG A 5 -0.61 -0.23 -15.52
N ASP A 6 -0.93 -0.39 -16.80
CA ASP A 6 -2.31 -0.37 -17.28
C ASP A 6 -3.10 -1.58 -16.76
N LEU A 7 -2.49 -2.77 -16.70
CA LEU A 7 -3.13 -3.95 -16.11
C LEU A 7 -3.46 -3.75 -14.63
N PHE A 8 -2.47 -3.39 -13.79
CA PHE A 8 -2.69 -3.28 -12.35
C PHE A 8 -3.68 -2.16 -12.01
N THR A 9 -3.63 -1.03 -12.73
CA THR A 9 -4.60 0.07 -12.54
C THR A 9 -6.01 -0.31 -12.98
N SER A 10 -6.18 -1.21 -13.96
CA SER A 10 -7.50 -1.71 -14.38
C SER A 10 -8.28 -2.46 -13.29
N VAL A 11 -7.58 -3.01 -12.29
CA VAL A 11 -8.17 -3.70 -11.12
C VAL A 11 -8.09 -2.83 -9.85
N GLY A 12 -7.83 -1.53 -10.01
CA GLY A 12 -7.79 -0.57 -8.92
C GLY A 12 -6.62 -0.78 -7.97
N TRP A 13 -5.48 -1.25 -8.50
CA TRP A 13 -4.27 -1.58 -7.77
C TRP A 13 -3.03 -0.94 -8.46
N PHE A 14 -1.83 -1.06 -7.89
CA PHE A 14 -0.54 -0.60 -8.43
C PHE A 14 0.58 -1.67 -8.31
N ILE A 15 1.66 -1.56 -9.08
CA ILE A 15 2.73 -2.56 -9.05
C ILE A 15 3.38 -2.58 -7.66
N PRO A 16 3.41 -3.72 -6.94
CA PRO A 16 3.98 -3.79 -5.59
C PRO A 16 5.51 -3.60 -5.60
N SER A 17 6.03 -2.81 -4.66
CA SER A 17 7.45 -2.39 -4.62
C SER A 17 8.42 -3.50 -4.20
N HIS A 18 8.00 -4.44 -3.36
CA HIS A 18 8.88 -5.47 -2.77
C HIS A 18 8.65 -6.87 -3.36
N SER A 19 8.20 -6.94 -4.62
CA SER A 19 7.91 -8.20 -5.32
C SER A 19 8.90 -8.47 -6.45
N THR A 20 9.19 -9.74 -6.69
CA THR A 20 9.99 -10.13 -7.87
C THR A 20 9.19 -9.96 -9.15
N MET A 21 9.87 -9.68 -10.26
CA MET A 21 9.21 -9.59 -11.56
C MET A 21 8.48 -10.87 -11.98
N GLY A 22 8.93 -12.04 -11.53
CA GLY A 22 8.21 -13.30 -11.74
C GLY A 22 6.84 -13.33 -11.04
N TYR A 23 6.77 -12.81 -9.81
CA TYR A 23 5.51 -12.70 -9.08
C TYR A 23 4.57 -11.65 -9.69
N ILE A 24 5.11 -10.47 -10.04
CA ILE A 24 4.37 -9.41 -10.74
C ILE A 24 3.79 -9.94 -12.06
N SER A 25 4.57 -10.71 -12.81
CA SER A 25 4.13 -11.35 -14.06
C SER A 25 3.00 -12.36 -13.85
N SER A 26 3.00 -13.06 -12.72
CA SER A 26 1.95 -14.02 -12.36
C SER A 26 0.61 -13.31 -12.09
N ILE A 27 0.64 -12.20 -11.36
CA ILE A 27 -0.54 -11.35 -11.12
C ILE A 27 -1.03 -10.72 -12.44
N ALA A 28 -0.12 -10.18 -13.24
CA ALA A 28 -0.46 -9.58 -14.53
C ALA A 28 -1.14 -10.57 -15.48
N LYS A 29 -0.70 -11.84 -15.45
CA LYS A 29 -1.32 -12.92 -16.21
C LYS A 29 -2.76 -13.18 -15.75
N GLU A 30 -3.02 -13.25 -14.44
CA GLU A 30 -4.38 -13.36 -13.90
C GLU A 30 -5.27 -12.20 -14.38
N ILE A 31 -4.78 -10.96 -14.32
CA ILE A 31 -5.54 -9.79 -14.76
C ILE A 31 -5.87 -9.86 -16.25
N LYS A 32 -4.91 -10.30 -17.06
CA LYS A 32 -5.06 -10.34 -18.52
C LYS A 32 -5.99 -11.46 -18.98
N ASP A 33 -5.85 -12.64 -18.39
CA ASP A 33 -6.47 -13.87 -18.90
C ASP A 33 -7.90 -14.08 -18.34
N SER A 34 -8.24 -13.42 -17.22
CA SER A 34 -9.54 -13.52 -16.55
C SER A 34 -10.54 -12.44 -16.98
N LYS A 35 -11.79 -12.83 -17.23
CA LYS A 35 -12.90 -11.88 -17.47
C LYS A 35 -13.29 -11.08 -16.22
N GLN A 36 -13.13 -11.70 -15.06
CA GLN A 36 -13.32 -11.09 -13.74
C GLN A 36 -12.08 -11.40 -12.90
N PRO A 37 -10.99 -10.64 -13.08
CA PRO A 37 -9.74 -10.89 -12.37
C PRO A 37 -9.93 -10.92 -10.86
N ASN A 38 -9.36 -11.93 -10.20
CA ASN A 38 -9.29 -11.96 -8.75
C ASN A 38 -7.83 -12.01 -8.29
N ILE A 39 -7.30 -10.85 -7.90
CA ILE A 39 -5.93 -10.73 -7.41
C ILE A 39 -5.79 -11.01 -5.91
N GLU A 40 -6.89 -11.14 -5.15
CA GLU A 40 -6.84 -11.32 -3.69
C GLU A 40 -5.94 -12.48 -3.23
N PRO A 41 -5.97 -13.68 -3.87
CA PRO A 41 -5.10 -14.78 -3.46
C PRO A 41 -3.61 -14.47 -3.60
N PHE A 42 -3.22 -13.71 -4.62
CA PHE A 42 -1.83 -13.29 -4.80
C PHE A 42 -1.44 -12.29 -3.72
N LEU A 43 -2.31 -11.35 -3.41
CA LEU A 43 -2.05 -10.34 -2.39
C LEU A 43 -1.98 -10.95 -1.00
N LYS A 44 -2.81 -11.96 -0.70
CA LYS A 44 -2.71 -12.75 0.52
C LYS A 44 -1.33 -13.44 0.64
N GLY A 45 -0.77 -13.91 -0.47
CA GLY A 45 0.58 -14.48 -0.50
C GLY A 45 1.66 -13.41 -0.28
N LEU A 46 1.52 -12.27 -0.96
CA LEU A 46 2.45 -11.15 -0.84
C LEU A 46 2.48 -10.56 0.56
N TYR A 47 1.30 -10.35 1.17
CA TYR A 47 1.10 -9.83 2.51
C TYR A 47 0.84 -10.96 3.53
N SER A 48 1.55 -12.09 3.38
CA SER A 48 1.47 -13.23 4.29
C SER A 48 1.99 -12.89 5.70
N SER A 49 1.69 -13.74 6.68
CA SER A 49 2.13 -13.58 8.08
C SER A 49 3.64 -13.41 8.19
N ILE A 50 4.42 -14.22 7.48
CA ILE A 50 5.88 -14.12 7.51
C ILE A 50 6.42 -12.86 6.84
N ASN A 51 5.85 -12.44 5.71
CA ASN A 51 6.29 -11.24 5.02
C ASN A 51 5.99 -9.98 5.84
N GLN A 52 4.78 -9.90 6.40
CA GLN A 52 4.39 -8.78 7.28
C GLN A 52 5.17 -8.77 8.59
N ALA A 53 5.44 -9.94 9.18
CA ALA A 53 6.29 -10.02 10.36
C ALA A 53 7.71 -9.53 10.08
N ALA A 54 8.30 -9.87 8.92
CA ALA A 54 9.61 -9.35 8.53
C ALA A 54 9.59 -7.83 8.32
N MET A 55 8.52 -7.28 7.74
CA MET A 55 8.36 -5.83 7.63
C MET A 55 8.28 -5.15 9.01
N VAL A 56 7.49 -5.72 9.93
CA VAL A 56 7.33 -5.18 11.30
C VAL A 56 8.60 -5.26 12.12
N THR A 57 9.36 -6.36 12.07
CA THR A 57 10.54 -6.50 12.91
C THR A 57 11.78 -5.84 12.33
N GLU A 58 11.91 -5.79 11.00
CA GLU A 58 13.15 -5.36 10.34
C GLU A 58 13.03 -4.03 9.59
N ARG A 59 11.87 -3.71 9.00
CA ARG A 59 11.73 -2.57 8.09
C ARG A 59 11.12 -1.34 8.76
N TYR A 60 9.89 -1.45 9.25
CA TYR A 60 9.18 -0.31 9.83
C TYR A 60 9.92 0.37 10.98
N PRO A 61 10.68 -0.33 11.84
CA PRO A 61 11.41 0.32 12.92
C PRO A 61 12.57 1.23 12.48
N VAL A 62 13.07 1.07 11.24
CA VAL A 62 14.31 1.73 10.79
C VAL A 62 14.13 2.65 9.58
N VAL A 63 13.03 2.54 8.83
CA VAL A 63 12.76 3.46 7.71
C VAL A 63 12.32 4.82 8.28
N PRO A 64 12.99 5.93 7.90
CA PRO A 64 12.60 7.28 8.33
C PRO A 64 11.12 7.57 8.05
N HIS A 65 10.46 8.39 8.87
CA HIS A 65 9.02 8.73 8.82
C HIS A 65 8.08 7.57 9.10
N ILE A 66 8.33 6.39 8.53
CA ILE A 66 7.57 5.15 8.78
C ILE A 66 7.74 4.69 10.23
N CYS A 67 8.94 4.84 10.79
CA CYS A 67 9.25 4.42 12.16
C CYS A 67 8.44 5.14 13.23
N ASP A 68 7.95 6.35 12.94
CA ASP A 68 7.05 7.11 13.81
C ASP A 68 5.64 6.48 13.88
N TYR A 69 5.28 5.66 12.89
CA TYR A 69 3.99 4.97 12.79
C TYR A 69 4.09 3.45 13.01
N LYS A 70 5.25 2.92 13.39
CA LYS A 70 5.50 1.46 13.45
C LYS A 70 4.49 0.70 14.33
N ASP A 71 4.05 1.31 15.44
CA ASP A 71 3.10 0.68 16.37
C ASP A 71 1.70 0.64 15.75
N ILE A 72 1.26 1.77 15.15
CA ILE A 72 -0.01 1.87 14.41
C ILE A 72 -0.07 0.86 13.26
N ILE A 73 1.04 0.72 12.53
CA ILE A 73 1.16 -0.27 11.44
C ILE A 73 1.08 -1.69 12.00
N SER A 74 1.83 -2.00 13.07
CA SER A 74 1.82 -3.32 13.71
C SER A 74 0.43 -3.71 14.22
N GLU A 75 -0.27 -2.81 14.91
CA GLU A 75 -1.63 -3.02 15.39
C GLU A 75 -2.62 -3.26 14.25
N SER A 76 -2.46 -2.52 13.14
CA SER A 76 -3.29 -2.76 11.95
C SER A 76 -3.05 -4.15 11.34
N ILE A 77 -1.79 -4.60 11.29
CA ILE A 77 -1.46 -5.91 10.73
C ILE A 77 -2.06 -7.01 11.61
N GLU A 78 -1.94 -6.88 12.93
CA GLU A 78 -2.58 -7.79 13.87
C GLU A 78 -4.11 -7.80 13.68
N ALA A 79 -4.74 -6.63 13.59
CA ALA A 79 -6.17 -6.49 13.35
C ALA A 79 -6.59 -7.22 12.06
N HIS A 80 -5.80 -7.14 10.99
CA HIS A 80 -6.06 -7.87 9.75
C HIS A 80 -6.05 -9.39 9.98
N PHE A 81 -5.03 -9.93 10.65
CA PHE A 81 -4.96 -11.37 10.92
C PHE A 81 -6.06 -11.85 11.87
N LEU A 82 -6.54 -11.01 12.79
CA LEU A 82 -7.73 -11.26 13.62
C LEU A 82 -9.06 -11.16 12.84
N GLY A 83 -9.03 -10.72 11.58
CA GLY A 83 -10.22 -10.50 10.74
C GLY A 83 -10.99 -9.22 11.07
N LEU A 84 -10.39 -8.29 11.80
CA LEU A 84 -10.93 -6.97 12.12
C LEU A 84 -10.64 -5.98 10.98
N ASN A 85 -11.08 -6.32 9.76
CA ASN A 85 -10.69 -5.62 8.53
C ASN A 85 -11.00 -4.11 8.55
N TYR A 86 -12.12 -3.69 9.16
CA TYR A 86 -12.47 -2.28 9.30
C TYR A 86 -11.42 -1.51 10.11
N ALA A 87 -11.00 -2.07 11.25
CA ALA A 87 -9.97 -1.47 12.09
C ALA A 87 -8.63 -1.46 11.34
N ALA A 88 -8.26 -2.58 10.70
CA ALA A 88 -7.02 -2.66 9.95
C ALA A 88 -6.91 -1.56 8.87
N VAL A 89 -7.91 -1.42 8.01
CA VAL A 89 -7.84 -0.40 6.94
C VAL A 89 -7.93 1.03 7.48
N THR A 90 -8.82 1.31 8.43
CA THR A 90 -9.02 2.68 8.95
C THR A 90 -7.79 3.19 9.69
N THR A 91 -7.06 2.31 10.38
CA THR A 91 -5.85 2.65 11.12
C THR A 91 -4.67 2.96 10.19
N LEU A 92 -4.58 2.32 9.01
CA LEU A 92 -3.48 2.57 8.05
C LEU A 92 -3.67 3.82 7.18
N MET A 93 -4.91 4.24 6.92
CA MET A 93 -5.15 5.40 6.05
C MET A 93 -4.48 6.69 6.54
N PRO A 94 -4.55 7.03 7.85
CA PRO A 94 -3.78 8.14 8.42
C PRO A 94 -2.26 7.97 8.29
N VAL A 95 -1.73 6.73 8.35
CA VAL A 95 -0.29 6.47 8.16
C VAL A 95 0.14 6.84 6.74
N VAL A 96 -0.61 6.39 5.74
CA VAL A 96 -0.33 6.74 4.33
C VAL A 96 -0.31 8.26 4.15
N GLU A 97 -1.28 8.97 4.73
CA GLU A 97 -1.37 10.43 4.63
C GLU A 97 -0.27 11.17 5.41
N GLY A 98 0.05 10.69 6.63
CA GLY A 98 1.08 11.27 7.49
C GLY A 98 2.46 11.19 6.87
N VAL A 99 2.87 9.98 6.48
CA VAL A 99 4.18 9.74 5.84
C VAL A 99 4.28 10.47 4.50
N SER A 100 3.22 10.47 3.69
CA SER A 100 3.23 11.21 2.41
C SER A 100 3.35 12.73 2.61
N ASN A 101 2.80 13.29 3.70
CA ASN A 101 2.98 14.71 4.02
C ASN A 101 4.41 15.04 4.44
N GLN A 102 5.06 14.17 5.22
CA GLN A 102 6.49 14.33 5.55
C GLN A 102 7.35 14.27 4.28
N LEU A 103 7.04 13.35 3.36
CA LEU A 103 7.75 13.24 2.08
C LEU A 103 7.51 14.44 1.16
N VAL A 104 6.32 15.03 1.16
CA VAL A 104 6.05 16.28 0.42
C VAL A 104 7.01 17.40 0.85
N GLU A 105 7.34 17.48 2.15
CA GLU A 105 8.29 18.46 2.67
C GLU A 105 9.73 18.09 2.33
N GLU A 106 10.13 16.83 2.56
CA GLU A 106 11.49 16.35 2.27
C GLU A 106 11.86 16.41 0.77
N TRP A 107 10.87 16.30 -0.12
CA TRP A 107 11.05 16.39 -1.57
C TRP A 107 10.79 17.79 -2.14
N ASP A 108 10.63 18.79 -1.27
CA ASP A 108 10.38 20.20 -1.63
C ASP A 108 9.21 20.36 -2.61
N ILE A 109 8.12 19.62 -2.39
CA ILE A 109 6.93 19.69 -3.23
C ILE A 109 6.11 20.94 -2.88
N GLU A 110 6.00 21.85 -3.85
CA GLU A 110 5.23 23.08 -3.73
C GLU A 110 3.78 22.82 -3.32
N ARG A 111 3.37 23.36 -2.16
CA ARG A 111 2.02 23.19 -1.61
C ARG A 111 0.96 24.07 -2.29
N LYS A 112 1.38 25.02 -3.11
CA LYS A 112 0.48 25.94 -3.84
C LYS A 112 0.67 25.78 -5.34
N PHE A 113 -0.40 26.05 -6.08
CA PHE A 113 -0.32 26.30 -7.50
C PHE A 113 0.30 27.69 -7.75
N SER A 114 0.75 27.93 -8.98
CA SER A 114 1.28 29.25 -9.41
C SER A 114 0.29 30.39 -9.23
N ASN A 115 -1.02 30.10 -9.20
CA ASN A 115 -2.09 31.06 -8.92
C ASN A 115 -2.36 31.30 -7.42
N GLY A 116 -1.52 30.77 -6.53
CA GLY A 116 -1.61 30.95 -5.07
C GLY A 116 -2.60 30.03 -4.35
N LYS A 117 -3.39 29.20 -5.05
CA LYS A 117 -4.33 28.25 -4.42
C LYS A 117 -3.60 27.05 -3.82
N ASN A 118 -4.04 26.59 -2.66
CA ASN A 118 -3.50 25.37 -2.04
C ASN A 118 -3.83 24.13 -2.88
N LYS A 119 -2.85 23.26 -3.06
CA LYS A 119 -3.05 21.93 -3.65
C LYS A 119 -3.74 21.03 -2.62
N GLY A 120 -4.69 20.22 -3.08
CA GLY A 120 -5.25 19.15 -2.26
C GLY A 120 -4.29 17.96 -2.16
N THR A 121 -4.50 17.11 -1.15
CA THR A 121 -3.71 15.88 -0.88
C THR A 121 -3.52 15.02 -2.14
N ARG A 122 -4.58 14.85 -2.94
CA ARG A 122 -4.55 14.13 -4.22
C ARG A 122 -3.49 14.69 -5.18
N THR A 123 -3.39 16.01 -5.29
CA THR A 123 -2.44 16.67 -6.20
C THR A 123 -1.03 16.64 -5.61
N LEU A 124 -0.89 16.91 -4.31
CA LEU A 124 0.40 16.89 -3.62
C LEU A 124 1.10 15.53 -3.76
N PHE A 125 0.41 14.44 -3.48
CA PHE A 125 1.05 13.13 -3.49
C PHE A 125 1.25 12.58 -4.90
N SER A 126 0.50 13.10 -5.86
CA SER A 126 0.84 12.91 -7.28
C SER A 126 2.12 13.63 -7.66
N ASP A 127 2.29 14.88 -7.23
CA ASP A 127 3.48 15.66 -7.55
C ASP A 127 4.71 15.01 -6.92
N LEU A 128 4.56 14.45 -5.70
CA LEU A 128 5.57 13.61 -5.06
C LEU A 128 5.97 12.42 -5.95
N ALA A 129 5.01 11.58 -6.37
CA ALA A 129 5.31 10.41 -7.21
C ALA A 129 6.00 10.80 -8.54
N LYS A 130 5.57 11.91 -9.15
CA LYS A 130 6.21 12.49 -10.33
C LYS A 130 7.66 12.92 -10.05
N LYS A 131 7.91 13.61 -8.93
CA LYS A 131 9.25 14.07 -8.55
C LYS A 131 10.19 12.90 -8.27
N CYS A 132 9.70 11.85 -7.62
CA CYS A 132 10.46 10.62 -7.42
C CYS A 132 10.82 9.94 -8.74
N ARG A 133 9.91 9.94 -9.73
CA ARG A 133 10.17 9.41 -11.07
C ARG A 133 11.28 10.18 -11.79
N GLU A 134 11.20 11.52 -11.78
CA GLU A 134 12.25 12.38 -12.35
C GLU A 134 13.60 12.07 -11.70
N TYR A 135 13.65 12.00 -10.37
CA TYR A 135 14.86 11.67 -9.63
C TYR A 135 15.46 10.30 -9.98
N VAL A 136 14.62 9.25 -10.12
CA VAL A 136 15.07 7.92 -10.54
C VAL A 136 15.69 7.94 -11.94
N ILE A 137 15.10 8.70 -12.87
CA ILE A 137 15.61 8.83 -14.24
C ILE A 137 16.92 9.60 -14.25
N ASP A 138 16.96 10.76 -13.61
CA ASP A 138 18.11 11.67 -13.62
C ASP A 138 19.36 11.05 -12.95
N ASN A 139 19.16 10.14 -12.00
CA ASN A 139 20.23 9.48 -11.25
C ASN A 139 20.42 7.99 -11.63
N GLU A 140 19.72 7.50 -12.66
CA GLU A 140 19.78 6.11 -13.13
C GLU A 140 19.66 5.06 -12.00
N LEU A 141 18.71 5.27 -11.07
CA LEU A 141 18.61 4.45 -9.86
C LEU A 141 18.03 3.07 -10.18
N GLY A 142 18.83 2.03 -9.93
CA GLY A 142 18.40 0.64 -10.02
C GLY A 142 17.85 0.26 -11.40
N ALA A 143 16.82 -0.58 -11.41
CA ALA A 143 16.12 -0.94 -12.65
C ALA A 143 15.11 0.15 -13.03
N VAL A 144 15.58 1.25 -13.61
CA VAL A 144 14.75 2.41 -14.04
C VAL A 144 13.52 1.96 -14.82
N GLY A 145 13.70 1.01 -15.74
CA GLY A 145 12.63 0.44 -16.57
C GLY A 145 11.53 -0.31 -15.80
N GLU A 146 11.78 -0.69 -14.54
CA GLU A 146 10.80 -1.31 -13.63
C GLU A 146 10.23 -0.31 -12.62
N ILE A 147 11.10 0.54 -12.07
CA ILE A 147 10.76 1.50 -11.00
C ILE A 147 9.84 2.62 -11.50
N VAL A 148 10.13 3.20 -12.67
CA VAL A 148 9.35 4.31 -13.23
C VAL A 148 7.88 3.90 -13.46
N PRO A 149 7.58 2.77 -14.12
CA PRO A 149 6.21 2.27 -14.26
C PRO A 149 5.51 1.97 -12.93
N ALA A 150 6.25 1.50 -11.91
CA ALA A 150 5.69 1.27 -10.59
C ALA A 150 5.27 2.59 -9.93
N LEU A 151 6.10 3.64 -10.02
CA LEU A 151 5.76 4.99 -9.56
C LEU A 151 4.56 5.57 -10.31
N GLU A 152 4.47 5.35 -11.62
CA GLU A 152 3.30 5.77 -12.42
C GLU A 152 2.02 5.03 -12.01
N ALA A 153 2.10 3.72 -11.77
CA ALA A 153 0.96 2.93 -11.30
C ALA A 153 0.51 3.41 -9.91
N PHE A 154 1.44 3.71 -9.02
CA PHE A 154 1.16 4.25 -7.70
C PHE A 154 0.54 5.67 -7.79
N GLU A 155 1.09 6.55 -8.63
CA GLU A 155 0.52 7.88 -8.91
C GLU A 155 -0.95 7.76 -9.39
N HIS A 156 -1.21 6.82 -10.30
CA HIS A 156 -2.55 6.54 -10.79
C HIS A 156 -3.48 6.07 -9.67
N TYR A 157 -3.04 5.12 -8.84
CA TYR A 157 -3.80 4.62 -7.70
C TYR A 157 -4.17 5.74 -6.71
N LEU A 158 -3.21 6.60 -6.34
CA LEU A 158 -3.46 7.72 -5.44
C LEU A 158 -4.52 8.68 -6.01
N LYS A 159 -4.41 9.00 -7.31
CA LYS A 159 -5.32 9.93 -7.98
C LYS A 159 -6.73 9.37 -8.16
N ASN A 160 -6.83 8.13 -8.63
CA ASN A 160 -8.06 7.60 -9.22
C ASN A 160 -8.77 6.61 -8.30
N ASN A 161 -8.12 6.18 -7.22
CA ASN A 161 -8.67 5.22 -6.26
C ASN A 161 -8.64 5.78 -4.84
N PHE A 162 -7.45 6.03 -4.29
CA PHE A 162 -7.30 6.27 -2.86
C PHE A 162 -7.86 7.65 -2.43
N TYR A 163 -7.52 8.73 -3.14
CA TYR A 163 -7.94 10.11 -2.83
C TYR A 163 -9.02 10.68 -3.76
N ILE A 164 -9.63 9.86 -4.62
CA ILE A 164 -10.75 10.33 -5.44
C ILE A 164 -11.98 10.62 -4.55
N SER A 165 -12.89 11.49 -5.01
CA SER A 165 -14.21 11.66 -4.38
C SER A 165 -14.92 10.31 -4.29
N SER A 166 -15.53 9.98 -3.16
CA SER A 166 -16.25 8.71 -2.94
C SER A 166 -17.34 8.48 -4.00
N THR A 167 -18.01 9.54 -4.44
CA THR A 167 -19.02 9.52 -5.52
C THR A 167 -18.48 9.13 -6.90
N LYS A 168 -17.16 9.14 -7.09
CA LYS A 168 -16.49 8.79 -8.35
C LYS A 168 -15.73 7.47 -8.27
N TYR A 169 -15.73 6.80 -7.12
CA TYR A 169 -15.06 5.53 -6.94
C TYR A 169 -15.87 4.38 -7.54
N THR A 170 -15.29 3.64 -8.49
CA THR A 170 -16.01 2.68 -9.33
C THR A 170 -15.86 1.22 -8.90
N PHE A 171 -14.85 0.88 -8.10
CA PHE A 171 -14.62 -0.52 -7.69
C PHE A 171 -15.57 -0.92 -6.55
N GLU A 172 -15.91 -2.21 -6.50
CA GLU A 172 -16.86 -2.77 -5.52
C GLU A 172 -16.29 -2.80 -4.10
N ASP A 173 -14.97 -2.96 -3.95
CA ASP A 173 -14.32 -3.05 -2.62
C ASP A 173 -14.36 -1.74 -1.81
N LYS A 174 -14.74 -0.62 -2.42
CA LYS A 174 -14.77 0.72 -1.81
C LYS A 174 -13.49 1.11 -1.05
N THR A 175 -12.32 0.70 -1.52
CA THR A 175 -11.03 1.12 -0.97
C THR A 175 -10.71 2.57 -1.33
N ASN A 176 -11.37 3.50 -0.64
CA ASN A 176 -11.27 4.93 -0.86
C ASN A 176 -11.21 5.69 0.48
N ARG A 177 -10.15 6.47 0.68
CA ARG A 177 -9.89 7.18 1.94
C ARG A 177 -11.01 8.13 2.31
N HIS A 178 -11.53 8.88 1.35
CA HIS A 178 -12.59 9.85 1.61
C HIS A 178 -13.86 9.16 2.09
N GLY A 179 -14.32 8.12 1.39
CA GLY A 179 -15.54 7.41 1.78
C GLY A 179 -15.43 6.65 3.09
N ILE A 180 -14.27 6.02 3.35
CA ILE A 180 -14.02 5.29 4.61
C ILE A 180 -13.93 6.27 5.79
N LEU A 181 -13.03 7.26 5.73
CA LEU A 181 -12.76 8.14 6.89
C LEU A 181 -13.84 9.21 7.15
N HIS A 182 -14.75 9.45 6.19
CA HIS A 182 -15.90 10.34 6.40
C HIS A 182 -17.23 9.57 6.54
N GLY A 183 -17.18 8.26 6.76
CA GLY A 183 -18.37 7.45 7.05
C GLY A 183 -19.39 7.41 5.91
N SER A 184 -18.96 7.61 4.67
CA SER A 184 -19.85 7.47 3.49
C SER A 184 -20.14 6.01 3.14
N PHE A 185 -19.35 5.08 3.68
CA PHE A 185 -19.46 3.64 3.47
C PHE A 185 -19.88 2.94 4.76
N LYS A 186 -20.61 1.83 4.61
CA LYS A 186 -21.14 0.97 5.66
C LYS A 186 -20.35 -0.33 5.74
N ASP A 187 -20.71 -1.20 6.69
CA ASP A 187 -20.06 -2.49 6.89
C ASP A 187 -19.96 -3.34 5.60
N VAL A 188 -21.03 -3.38 4.82
CA VAL A 188 -21.10 -4.14 3.55
C VAL A 188 -20.15 -3.63 2.46
N ASP A 189 -19.60 -2.43 2.61
CA ASP A 189 -18.93 -1.72 1.52
C ASP A 189 -17.41 -1.96 1.49
N TYR A 190 -16.74 -2.05 2.65
CA TYR A 190 -15.26 -1.99 2.69
C TYR A 190 -14.57 -2.95 3.69
N GLY A 191 -15.34 -3.77 4.40
CA GLY A 191 -14.88 -4.68 5.46
C GLY A 191 -14.13 -5.93 5.00
N VAL A 192 -13.47 -5.90 3.85
CA VAL A 192 -12.88 -7.08 3.20
C VAL A 192 -11.35 -7.05 3.21
N PRO A 193 -10.66 -8.21 3.18
CA PRO A 193 -9.19 -8.29 3.18
C PRO A 193 -8.50 -7.46 2.10
N MET A 194 -9.13 -7.36 0.91
CA MET A 194 -8.63 -6.57 -0.22
C MET A 194 -8.26 -5.13 0.17
N ASN A 195 -9.09 -4.48 0.98
CA ASN A 195 -8.90 -3.10 1.41
C ASN A 195 -7.66 -2.93 2.28
N PHE A 196 -7.41 -3.89 3.18
CA PHE A 196 -6.17 -3.93 3.95
C PHE A 196 -4.99 -4.09 3.02
N TYR A 197 -4.99 -5.08 2.11
CA TYR A 197 -3.87 -5.32 1.21
C TYR A 197 -3.53 -4.07 0.38
N LYS A 198 -4.53 -3.38 -0.17
CA LYS A 198 -4.34 -2.13 -0.95
C LYS A 198 -3.68 -1.04 -0.11
N THR A 199 -4.08 -0.94 1.16
CA THR A 199 -3.64 0.14 2.06
C THR A 199 -2.27 -0.15 2.65
N ILE A 200 -2.00 -1.37 3.11
CA ILE A 200 -0.67 -1.77 3.58
C ILE A 200 0.34 -1.74 2.43
N GLY A 201 -0.07 -2.15 1.23
CA GLY A 201 0.74 -2.00 0.03
C GLY A 201 1.15 -0.55 -0.22
N ALA A 202 0.29 0.43 0.07
CA ALA A 202 0.63 1.83 -0.08
C ALA A 202 1.66 2.27 0.96
N VAL A 203 1.58 1.79 2.21
CA VAL A 203 2.61 2.02 3.24
C VAL A 203 3.96 1.42 2.83
N GLU A 204 3.96 0.21 2.29
CA GLU A 204 5.17 -0.44 1.77
C GLU A 204 5.73 0.30 0.54
N PHE A 205 4.87 0.84 -0.32
CA PHE A 205 5.31 1.65 -1.45
C PHE A 205 5.94 2.98 -0.98
N LEU A 206 5.47 3.56 0.12
CA LEU A 206 6.12 4.72 0.74
C LEU A 206 7.49 4.35 1.33
N CYS A 207 7.64 3.15 1.92
CA CYS A 207 8.96 2.65 2.33
C CYS A 207 9.93 2.57 1.13
N PHE A 208 9.43 2.14 -0.02
CA PHE A 208 10.18 2.13 -1.27
C PHE A 208 10.55 3.55 -1.74
N ILE A 209 9.63 4.51 -1.72
CA ILE A 209 9.93 5.91 -2.06
C ILE A 209 11.05 6.47 -1.17
N ILE A 210 11.03 6.19 0.12
CA ILE A 210 12.06 6.65 1.07
C ILE A 210 13.42 6.02 0.73
N SER A 211 13.43 4.73 0.37
CA SER A 211 14.67 4.05 -0.05
C SER A 211 15.33 4.65 -1.29
N LEU A 212 14.64 5.49 -2.09
CA LEU A 212 15.27 6.17 -3.22
C LEU A 212 16.37 7.15 -2.79
N LYS A 213 16.28 7.74 -1.59
CA LYS A 213 17.29 8.66 -1.03
C LYS A 213 18.06 8.07 0.15
N GLU A 214 17.51 7.07 0.81
CA GLU A 214 18.11 6.44 1.98
C GLU A 214 18.90 5.18 1.62
N PRO A 215 19.96 4.83 2.38
CA PRO A 215 20.78 3.63 2.15
C PRO A 215 20.05 2.35 2.62
N ILE A 216 18.86 2.12 2.08
CA ILE A 216 17.92 1.06 2.46
C ILE A 216 17.62 0.21 1.21
N SER A 217 17.58 -1.12 1.35
CA SER A 217 17.33 -2.02 0.22
C SER A 217 15.95 -1.80 -0.42
N PHE A 218 15.87 -1.85 -1.75
CA PHE A 218 14.59 -1.85 -2.49
C PHE A 218 13.80 -3.16 -2.31
N GLY A 219 14.48 -4.25 -1.97
CA GLY A 219 13.86 -5.55 -1.76
C GLY A 219 13.16 -5.67 -0.40
N ALA A 220 12.28 -6.68 -0.30
CA ALA A 220 11.71 -7.08 0.98
C ALA A 220 12.82 -7.45 2.00
N PRO A 221 12.64 -7.15 3.29
CA PRO A 221 13.57 -7.62 4.32
C PRO A 221 13.58 -9.14 4.39
N THR A 222 14.75 -9.72 4.68
CA THR A 222 14.87 -11.15 4.97
C THR A 222 14.31 -11.44 6.36
N PRO A 223 13.40 -12.43 6.51
CA PRO A 223 12.88 -12.79 7.83
C PRO A 223 13.99 -13.20 8.80
N THR A 224 13.89 -12.73 10.04
CA THR A 224 14.76 -13.11 11.17
C THR A 224 14.03 -14.06 12.12
N GLU A 225 14.73 -14.56 13.14
CA GLU A 225 14.10 -15.35 14.21
C GLU A 225 12.93 -14.61 14.87
N LYS A 226 13.07 -13.30 15.09
CA LYS A 226 11.98 -12.46 15.61
C LYS A 226 10.81 -12.41 14.64
N SER A 227 11.06 -12.31 13.33
CA SER A 227 10.02 -12.35 12.31
C SER A 227 9.25 -13.68 12.33
N TYR A 228 9.95 -14.82 12.49
CA TYR A 228 9.28 -16.13 12.57
C TYR A 228 8.41 -16.28 13.83
N GLN A 229 8.87 -15.76 14.98
CA GLN A 229 8.08 -15.74 16.21
C GLN A 229 6.81 -14.89 16.05
N LEU A 230 6.93 -13.69 15.49
CA LEU A 230 5.79 -12.81 15.24
C LEU A 230 4.84 -13.38 14.17
N ALA A 231 5.35 -14.04 13.14
CA ALA A 231 4.53 -14.71 12.13
C ALA A 231 3.69 -15.84 12.76
N THR A 232 4.27 -16.61 13.68
CA THR A 232 3.54 -17.65 14.43
C THR A 232 2.38 -17.04 15.25
N TYR A 233 2.62 -15.87 15.84
CA TYR A 233 1.56 -15.12 16.52
C TYR A 233 0.45 -14.68 15.56
N TYR A 234 0.78 -14.16 14.37
CA TYR A 234 -0.21 -13.80 13.35
C TYR A 234 -1.00 -15.01 12.82
N ASP A 235 -0.36 -16.18 12.68
CA ASP A 235 -1.04 -17.42 12.33
C ASP A 235 -2.02 -17.83 13.44
N SER A 236 -1.65 -17.64 14.71
CA SER A 236 -2.56 -17.86 15.84
C SER A 236 -3.74 -16.88 15.85
N CYS A 237 -3.53 -15.62 15.46
CA CYS A 237 -4.58 -14.63 15.28
C CYS A 237 -5.57 -15.07 14.19
N THR A 238 -5.05 -15.62 13.09
CA THR A 238 -5.88 -16.19 12.00
C THR A 238 -6.70 -17.38 12.47
N ALA A 239 -6.14 -18.24 13.33
CA ALA A 239 -6.91 -19.32 13.95
C ALA A 239 -8.00 -18.77 14.89
N ASN A 240 -7.68 -17.77 15.69
CA ASN A 240 -8.64 -17.12 16.61
C ASN A 240 -9.74 -16.36 15.88
N ARG A 241 -9.48 -15.80 14.70
CA ARG A 241 -10.50 -15.23 13.81
C ARG A 241 -11.62 -16.23 13.53
N LEU A 242 -11.29 -17.49 13.25
CA LEU A 242 -12.29 -18.54 12.98
C LEU A 242 -13.17 -18.81 14.21
N LEU A 243 -12.58 -18.79 15.40
CA LEU A 243 -13.32 -18.91 16.65
C LEU A 243 -14.22 -17.68 16.88
N ARG A 244 -13.69 -16.47 16.67
CA ARG A 244 -14.44 -15.22 16.79
C ARG A 244 -15.67 -15.20 15.89
N HIS A 245 -15.54 -15.61 14.63
CA HIS A 245 -16.66 -15.72 13.68
C HIS A 245 -17.71 -16.74 14.16
N LYS A 246 -17.30 -17.84 14.80
CA LYS A 246 -18.27 -18.78 15.39
C LYS A 246 -19.05 -18.19 16.56
N ILE A 247 -18.43 -17.28 17.32
CA ILE A 247 -19.02 -16.67 18.51
C ILE A 247 -19.93 -15.49 18.15
N LEU A 248 -19.48 -14.62 17.26
CA LEU A 248 -20.16 -13.35 16.96
C LEU A 248 -21.13 -13.44 15.76
N GLY A 249 -21.10 -14.53 15.00
CA GLY A 249 -21.82 -14.67 13.73
C GLY A 249 -21.02 -14.10 12.55
#